data_AF-A0A2N6NVW8-F1
#
_entry.id   AF-A0A2N6NVW8-F1
#
_cell.length_a   1.000
_cell.length_b   1.000
_cell.length_c   1.000
_cell.angle_alpha   90.00
_cell.angle_beta   90.00
_cell.angle_gamma   90.00
#
_symmetry.space_group_name_H-M   'P 1'
#
loop_
_entity.id
_entity.type
_entity.pdbx_description
1 polymer ?
#
loop_
_entity_poly.entity_id
_entity_poly.type
_entity_poly.pdbx_seq_one_letter_code
_entity_poly.pdbx_strand_id
1 'polypeptide(L)'
;MTKLLAKTANPGRNNIRHFLDSFEIDGPCGKHVVLAFEPAQMSLRDMKLVFQKDGGFDEMFVRGAIQELLKALNLLHNFHPGNLLLGLDDDSALRPLEDRQFTSPVSRKKVTSDRTIYLSQLMRPKPGPMLLSDFGEARSGPGPDAGDIMPIQYRAPEVIMCLKWSYAVDIWSVGLTAWDLLGPKNLFTAEDEDGEMYDAAHLAEFVAAIGPPPLSFLKRSPERAADFWDRKVSPT
;
A
#
# COMPACT_ATOMS: atom_id res chain seq x y z
N MET A 1 17.39 4.45 -7.73
CA MET A 1 16.08 4.98 -8.18
C MET A 1 16.18 6.38 -8.79
N THR A 2 16.82 7.35 -8.11
CA THR A 2 16.93 8.77 -8.54
C THR A 2 17.52 8.96 -9.94
N LYS A 3 18.58 8.21 -10.30
CA LYS A 3 19.19 8.27 -11.65
C LYS A 3 18.27 7.73 -12.77
N LEU A 4 17.31 6.86 -12.43
CA LEU A 4 16.36 6.27 -13.38
C LEU A 4 15.17 7.23 -13.61
N LEU A 5 14.65 7.82 -12.52
CA LEU A 5 13.59 8.82 -12.56
C LEU A 5 14.02 10.12 -13.27
N ALA A 6 15.28 10.53 -13.10
CA ALA A 6 15.82 11.76 -13.72
C ALA A 6 15.91 11.70 -15.25
N LYS A 7 15.87 10.51 -15.87
CA LYS A 7 16.06 10.32 -17.33
C LYS A 7 14.77 10.02 -18.09
N THR A 8 13.66 9.76 -17.40
CA THR A 8 12.39 9.40 -18.05
C THR A 8 11.54 10.64 -18.34
N ALA A 9 10.91 10.65 -19.51
CA ALA A 9 9.87 11.62 -19.88
C ALA A 9 8.46 11.16 -19.45
N ASN A 10 8.34 10.00 -18.78
CA ASN A 10 7.07 9.47 -18.32
C ASN A 10 6.45 10.40 -17.27
N PRO A 11 5.19 10.87 -17.46
CA PRO A 11 4.53 11.77 -16.51
C PRO A 11 4.39 11.18 -15.12
N GLY A 12 4.32 9.85 -14.99
CA GLY A 12 4.25 9.14 -13.72
C GLY A 12 5.41 9.39 -12.78
N ARG A 13 6.55 9.92 -13.26
CA ARG A 13 7.69 10.27 -12.41
C ARG A 13 7.34 11.29 -11.32
N ASN A 14 6.40 12.20 -11.61
CA ASN A 14 5.97 13.25 -10.67
C ASN A 14 5.01 12.70 -9.60
N ASN A 15 4.56 11.45 -9.76
CA ASN A 15 3.71 10.75 -8.80
C ASN A 15 4.53 9.77 -7.94
N ILE A 16 5.86 9.79 -8.01
CA ILE A 16 6.74 8.96 -7.19
C ILE A 16 7.38 9.84 -6.14
N ARG A 17 7.30 9.43 -4.87
CA ARG A 17 7.94 10.14 -3.78
C ARG A 17 9.45 10.19 -3.99
N HIS A 18 9.98 11.41 -4.04
CA HIS A 18 11.38 11.66 -4.33
C HIS A 18 12.28 11.24 -3.17
N PHE A 19 13.22 10.35 -3.47
CA PHE A 19 14.35 10.04 -2.61
C PHE A 19 15.40 11.15 -2.75
N LEU A 20 15.76 11.75 -1.61
CA LEU A 20 16.69 12.87 -1.54
C LEU A 20 18.11 12.41 -1.26
N ASP A 21 18.29 11.58 -0.22
CA ASP A 21 19.61 11.15 0.23
C ASP A 21 19.57 9.86 1.07
N SER A 22 20.72 9.19 1.20
CA SER A 22 20.92 8.10 2.16
C SER A 22 22.28 8.22 2.84
N PHE A 23 22.29 8.05 4.15
CA PHE A 23 23.49 8.10 4.96
C PHE A 23 23.40 7.14 6.15
N GLU A 24 24.50 6.95 6.87
CA GLU A 24 24.55 6.11 8.07
C GLU A 24 24.65 6.97 9.34
N ILE A 25 23.97 6.53 10.40
CA ILE A 25 24.13 7.07 11.76
C ILE A 25 24.56 5.93 12.68
N ASP A 26 25.56 6.19 13.53
CA ASP A 26 25.91 5.31 14.66
C ASP A 26 24.90 5.50 15.80
N GLY A 27 24.21 4.42 16.16
CA GLY A 27 23.27 4.36 17.27
C GLY A 27 23.73 3.39 18.37
N PRO A 28 23.01 3.33 19.51
CA PRO A 28 23.34 2.46 20.63
C PRO A 28 23.42 0.97 20.28
N CYS A 29 22.73 0.56 19.22
CA CYS A 29 22.62 -0.84 18.76
C CYS A 29 23.41 -1.11 17.46
N GLY A 30 24.27 -0.18 17.04
CA GLY A 30 25.08 -0.29 15.83
C GLY A 30 24.76 0.78 14.79
N LYS A 31 25.16 0.52 13.56
CA LYS A 31 24.95 1.44 12.44
C LYS A 31 23.56 1.30 11.85
N HIS A 32 22.91 2.44 11.59
CA HIS A 32 21.59 2.51 10.99
C HIS A 32 21.65 3.24 9.66
N VAL A 33 21.15 2.61 8.60
CA VAL A 33 20.94 3.26 7.31
C VAL A 33 19.71 4.16 7.43
N VAL A 34 19.87 5.43 7.07
CA VAL A 34 18.82 6.44 7.05
C VAL A 34 18.51 6.78 5.61
N LEU A 35 17.22 6.81 5.28
CA LEU A 35 16.71 7.22 3.97
C LEU A 35 15.93 8.52 4.11
N ALA A 36 16.37 9.57 3.42
CA ALA A 36 15.72 10.86 3.39
C ALA A 36 14.87 10.98 2.12
N PHE A 37 13.60 11.36 2.30
CA PHE A 37 12.64 11.56 1.22
C PHE A 37 12.05 12.96 1.30
N GLU A 38 11.50 13.44 0.18
CA GLU A 38 10.68 14.65 0.21
C GLU A 38 9.54 14.50 1.23
N PRO A 39 9.16 15.58 1.92
CA PRO A 39 8.08 15.50 2.87
C PRO A 39 6.75 15.23 2.16
N ALA A 40 5.90 14.46 2.83
CA ALA A 40 4.53 14.21 2.40
C ALA A 40 3.61 14.31 3.63
N GLN A 41 2.33 14.51 3.38
CA GLN A 41 1.27 14.41 4.37
C GLN A 41 0.95 12.93 4.65
N MET A 42 -0.21 12.67 5.25
CA MET A 42 -0.68 11.31 5.53
C MET A 42 -1.06 10.53 4.27
N SER A 43 -1.22 9.22 4.44
CA SER A 43 -1.76 8.36 3.39
C SER A 43 -3.24 8.64 3.11
N LEU A 44 -3.73 8.31 1.91
CA LEU A 44 -5.17 8.37 1.61
C LEU A 44 -5.98 7.44 2.52
N ARG A 45 -5.39 6.29 2.92
CA ARG A 45 -5.98 5.37 3.90
C ARG A 45 -6.21 6.06 5.24
N ASP A 46 -5.18 6.71 5.78
CA ASP A 46 -5.27 7.42 7.06
C ASP A 46 -6.22 8.61 6.96
N MET A 47 -6.20 9.33 5.83
CA MET A 47 -7.13 10.43 5.58
C MET A 47 -8.58 9.93 5.61
N LYS A 48 -8.88 8.79 4.95
CA LYS A 48 -10.22 8.19 4.98
C LYS A 48 -10.61 7.83 6.42
N LEU A 49 -9.75 7.07 7.10
CA LEU A 49 -10.01 6.57 8.45
C LEU A 49 -10.28 7.68 9.46
N VAL A 50 -9.54 8.80 9.35
CA VAL A 50 -9.59 9.88 10.34
C VAL A 50 -10.64 10.94 10.00
N PHE A 51 -10.78 11.29 8.72
CA PHE A 51 -11.59 12.44 8.28
C PHE A 51 -12.86 12.07 7.49
N GLN A 52 -13.00 10.82 7.05
CA GLN A 52 -14.20 10.32 6.34
C GLN A 52 -14.88 9.22 7.16
N LYS A 53 -15.29 9.54 8.39
CA LYS A 53 -15.83 8.55 9.33
C LYS A 53 -17.15 7.91 8.86
N ASP A 54 -17.90 8.62 8.02
CA ASP A 54 -19.24 8.22 7.59
C ASP A 54 -19.26 7.62 6.17
N GLY A 55 -18.11 7.45 5.49
CA GLY A 55 -18.07 6.98 4.11
C GLY A 55 -16.69 6.89 3.47
N GLY A 56 -16.65 6.71 2.16
CA GLY A 56 -15.45 6.95 1.37
C GLY A 56 -15.37 8.39 0.86
N PHE A 57 -14.42 8.64 -0.03
CA PHE A 57 -14.29 9.89 -0.75
C PHE A 57 -15.30 9.99 -1.89
N ASP A 58 -15.54 11.23 -2.35
CA ASP A 58 -16.32 11.49 -3.54
C ASP A 58 -15.73 10.80 -4.78
N GLU A 59 -16.59 10.35 -5.69
CA GLU A 59 -16.21 9.60 -6.89
C GLU A 59 -15.19 10.35 -7.75
N MET A 60 -15.35 11.67 -7.89
CA MET A 60 -14.42 12.48 -8.70
C MET A 60 -13.03 12.53 -8.06
N PHE A 61 -12.96 12.59 -6.74
CA PHE A 61 -11.69 12.52 -6.01
C PHE A 61 -11.02 11.16 -6.21
N VAL A 62 -11.76 10.07 -6.03
CA VAL A 62 -11.21 8.71 -6.21
C VAL A 62 -10.74 8.52 -7.65
N ARG A 63 -11.53 8.94 -8.63
CA ARG A 63 -11.14 8.87 -10.05
C ARG A 63 -9.83 9.61 -10.30
N GLY A 64 -9.66 10.81 -9.75
CA GLY A 64 -8.41 11.57 -9.85
C GLY A 64 -7.23 10.82 -9.21
N ALA A 65 -7.40 10.31 -7.99
CA ALA A 65 -6.36 9.55 -7.29
C ALA A 65 -5.93 8.29 -8.06
N ILE A 66 -6.88 7.54 -8.61
CA ILE A 66 -6.60 6.33 -9.40
C ILE A 66 -5.91 6.69 -10.72
N GLN A 67 -6.28 7.79 -11.38
CA GLN A 67 -5.58 8.27 -12.58
C GLN A 67 -4.12 8.62 -12.28
N GLU A 68 -3.84 9.31 -11.19
CA GLU A 68 -2.47 9.61 -10.76
C GLU A 68 -1.69 8.33 -10.39
N LEU A 69 -2.36 7.36 -9.76
CA LEU A 69 -1.74 6.08 -9.40
C LEU A 69 -1.37 5.27 -10.65
N LEU A 70 -2.27 5.21 -11.64
CA LEU A 70 -1.98 4.52 -12.90
C LEU A 70 -0.82 5.18 -13.66
N LYS A 71 -0.67 6.52 -13.57
CA LYS A 71 0.53 7.19 -14.11
C LYS A 71 1.79 6.72 -13.40
N ALA A 72 1.80 6.69 -12.07
CA ALA A 72 2.92 6.17 -11.28
C ALA A 72 3.26 4.71 -11.67
N LEU A 73 2.24 3.86 -11.80
CA LEU A 73 2.39 2.44 -12.12
C LEU A 73 2.87 2.17 -13.55
N ASN A 74 2.63 3.10 -14.47
CA ASN A 74 3.20 3.05 -15.81
C ASN A 74 4.73 3.23 -15.82
N LEU A 75 5.31 3.72 -14.72
CA LEU A 75 6.75 3.86 -14.55
C LEU A 75 7.37 2.75 -13.69
N LEU A 76 6.67 2.34 -12.63
CA LEU A 76 7.11 1.34 -11.68
C LEU A 76 6.00 0.34 -11.42
N HIS A 77 6.33 -0.95 -11.45
CA HIS A 77 5.41 -2.01 -11.06
C HIS A 77 5.70 -2.43 -9.60
N ASN A 78 4.69 -2.92 -8.91
CA ASN A 78 4.58 -3.30 -7.49
C ASN A 78 4.13 -2.16 -6.55
N PHE A 79 2.86 -2.18 -6.15
CA PHE A 79 2.19 -1.18 -5.30
C PHE A 79 1.30 -1.79 -4.20
N HIS A 80 1.14 -1.05 -3.11
CA HIS A 80 0.15 -1.29 -2.07
C HIS A 80 -0.60 0.00 -1.63
N PRO A 81 -1.94 -0.01 -1.47
CA PRO A 81 -2.77 1.16 -1.08
C PRO A 81 -2.30 2.00 0.10
N GLY A 82 -1.67 1.37 1.11
CA GLY A 82 -1.07 2.08 2.25
C GLY A 82 0.06 3.05 1.86
N ASN A 83 0.53 2.96 0.62
CA ASN A 83 1.69 3.68 0.12
C ASN A 83 1.30 4.91 -0.73
N LEU A 84 0.00 5.24 -0.81
CA LEU A 84 -0.49 6.48 -1.45
C LEU A 84 -0.48 7.63 -0.47
N LEU A 85 0.52 8.50 -0.58
CA LEU A 85 0.64 9.70 0.25
C LEU A 85 0.06 10.92 -0.47
N LEU A 86 -0.48 11.85 0.31
CA LEU A 86 -0.75 13.20 -0.17
C LEU A 86 0.53 14.03 -0.09
N GLY A 87 0.99 14.56 -1.22
CA GLY A 87 2.14 15.44 -1.31
C GLY A 87 1.85 16.86 -0.83
N LEU A 88 2.89 17.69 -0.91
CA LEU A 88 2.88 19.08 -0.48
C LEU A 88 3.32 19.95 -1.66
N ASP A 89 2.66 21.09 -1.86
CA ASP A 89 3.13 22.10 -2.83
C ASP A 89 4.30 22.92 -2.26
N ASP A 90 4.30 23.13 -0.93
CA ASP A 90 5.37 23.78 -0.19
C ASP A 90 5.41 23.32 1.29
N ASP A 91 6.48 23.71 1.99
CA ASP A 91 6.70 23.37 3.41
C ASP A 91 5.84 24.18 4.40
N SER A 92 5.02 25.13 3.93
CA SER A 92 4.22 25.98 4.83
C SER A 92 3.24 25.18 5.67
N ALA A 93 2.76 24.04 5.16
CA ALA A 93 1.90 23.13 5.90
C ALA A 93 2.61 22.45 7.09
N LEU A 94 3.94 22.35 7.06
CA LEU A 94 4.74 21.72 8.11
C LEU A 94 5.20 22.69 9.19
N ARG A 95 5.33 23.99 8.87
CA ARG A 95 5.78 25.01 9.84
C ARG A 95 5.01 24.98 11.18
N PRO A 96 3.67 24.85 11.20
CA PRO A 96 2.94 24.78 12.46
C PRO A 96 3.30 23.55 13.31
N LEU A 97 3.77 22.45 12.70
CA LEU A 97 4.27 21.29 13.45
C LEU A 97 5.67 21.54 13.98
N GLU A 98 6.54 22.13 13.17
CA GLU A 98 7.90 22.50 13.57
C GLU A 98 7.87 23.46 14.76
N ASP A 99 7.13 24.57 14.64
CA ASP A 99 6.98 25.57 15.69
C ASP A 99 6.43 24.95 16.99
N ARG A 100 5.43 24.07 16.87
CA ARG A 100 4.87 23.32 18.02
C ARG A 100 5.89 22.38 18.64
N GLN A 101 6.68 21.68 17.83
CA GLN A 101 7.69 20.76 18.34
C GLN A 101 8.77 21.49 19.15
N PHE A 102 9.09 22.74 18.80
CA PHE A 102 10.00 23.59 19.56
C PHE A 102 9.36 24.23 20.81
N THR A 103 8.11 24.69 20.71
CA THR A 103 7.44 25.44 21.79
C THR A 103 6.71 24.56 22.81
N SER A 104 6.16 23.43 22.37
CA SER A 104 5.40 22.48 23.19
C SER A 104 5.58 21.05 22.64
N PRO A 105 6.71 20.40 22.97
CA PRO A 105 7.06 19.08 22.43
C PRO A 105 5.99 18.03 22.76
N VAL A 106 5.77 17.09 21.85
CA VAL A 106 4.83 15.98 22.08
C VAL A 106 5.18 15.16 23.31
N SER A 107 4.12 14.60 23.92
CA SER A 107 4.24 13.54 24.91
C SER A 107 5.12 12.41 24.36
N ARG A 108 6.09 11.99 25.18
CA ARG A 108 7.04 10.94 24.83
C ARG A 108 7.10 9.92 25.95
N LYS A 109 7.19 8.63 25.61
CA LYS A 109 7.34 7.54 26.56
C LYS A 109 8.68 6.86 26.33
N LYS A 110 9.52 6.82 27.36
CA LYS A 110 10.74 6.02 27.35
C LYS A 110 10.35 4.55 27.56
N VAL A 111 10.61 3.70 26.57
CA VAL A 111 10.26 2.27 26.60
C VAL A 111 11.44 1.47 27.13
N THR A 112 12.66 1.80 26.68
CA THR A 112 13.93 1.23 27.14
C THR A 112 14.96 2.36 27.34
N SER A 113 16.18 2.03 27.76
CA SER A 113 17.26 3.02 27.90
C SER A 113 17.56 3.80 26.61
N ASP A 114 17.38 3.14 25.47
CA ASP A 114 17.74 3.54 24.10
C ASP A 114 16.53 3.83 23.19
N ARG A 115 15.30 3.48 23.60
CA ARG A 115 14.08 3.68 22.78
C ARG A 115 13.08 4.61 23.46
N THR A 116 12.76 5.69 22.76
CA THR A 116 11.66 6.60 23.11
C THR A 116 10.61 6.56 22.00
N ILE A 117 9.35 6.40 22.38
CA ILE A 117 8.22 6.55 21.46
C ILE A 117 7.57 7.91 21.66
N TYR A 118 7.11 8.51 20.56
CA TYR A 118 6.52 9.84 20.52
C TYR A 118 5.06 9.72 20.13
N LEU A 119 4.20 10.53 20.73
CA LEU A 119 2.80 10.59 20.33
C LEU A 119 2.68 11.21 18.94
N SER A 120 2.05 10.51 18.00
CA SER A 120 1.81 11.01 16.64
C SER A 120 0.95 12.27 16.67
N GLN A 121 1.34 13.28 15.87
CA GLN A 121 0.53 14.48 15.67
C GLN A 121 -0.30 14.36 14.41
N LEU A 122 -1.59 14.62 14.54
CA LEU A 122 -2.49 14.71 13.41
C LEU A 122 -2.50 16.14 12.85
N MET A 123 -2.42 16.25 11.53
CA MET A 123 -2.72 17.49 10.79
C MET A 123 -3.97 17.29 9.94
N ARG A 124 -4.71 18.37 9.72
CA ARG A 124 -5.74 18.33 8.67
C ARG A 124 -5.06 18.29 7.30
N PRO A 125 -5.34 17.30 6.46
CA PRO A 125 -4.75 17.23 5.15
C PRO A 125 -5.22 18.41 4.29
N LYS A 126 -4.32 18.91 3.45
CA LYS A 126 -4.62 19.87 2.40
C LYS A 126 -4.57 19.16 1.05
N PRO A 127 -5.30 19.67 0.03
CA PRO A 127 -5.10 19.24 -1.34
C PRO A 127 -3.62 19.30 -1.73
N GLY A 128 -3.18 18.32 -2.49
CA GLY A 128 -1.79 18.20 -2.96
C GLY A 128 -1.67 17.05 -3.96
N PRO A 129 -0.50 16.89 -4.60
CA PRO A 129 -0.29 15.82 -5.58
C PRO A 129 -0.37 14.44 -4.90
N MET A 130 -0.75 13.41 -5.65
CA MET A 130 -0.67 12.03 -5.15
C MET A 130 0.74 11.49 -5.38
N LEU A 131 1.36 11.00 -4.30
CA LEU A 131 2.70 10.43 -4.29
C LEU A 131 2.66 8.96 -3.88
N LEU A 132 3.11 8.09 -4.77
CA LEU A 132 3.44 6.71 -4.47
C LEU A 132 4.76 6.63 -3.72
N SER A 133 4.73 6.04 -2.53
CA SER A 133 5.89 5.87 -1.64
C SER A 133 6.17 4.38 -1.39
N ASP A 134 7.17 4.10 -0.56
CA ASP A 134 7.52 2.79 -0.01
C ASP A 134 7.65 1.67 -1.06
N PHE A 135 8.90 1.49 -1.48
CA PHE A 135 9.31 0.52 -2.49
C PHE A 135 10.07 -0.66 -1.88
N GLY A 136 9.87 -0.94 -0.58
CA GLY A 136 10.57 -2.03 0.12
C GLY A 136 10.33 -3.41 -0.51
N GLU A 137 9.12 -3.62 -1.05
CA GLU A 137 8.73 -4.85 -1.74
C GLU A 137 8.70 -4.76 -3.27
N ALA A 138 9.20 -3.66 -3.84
CA ALA A 138 9.26 -3.51 -5.29
C ALA A 138 10.21 -4.56 -5.91
N ARG A 139 9.86 -5.07 -7.10
CA ARG A 139 10.72 -5.96 -7.90
C ARG A 139 11.08 -5.26 -9.21
N SER A 140 12.21 -5.64 -9.78
CA SER A 140 12.72 -5.06 -11.03
C SER A 140 12.48 -5.99 -12.20
N GLY A 141 12.04 -5.44 -13.33
CA GLY A 141 11.81 -6.20 -14.56
C GLY A 141 10.35 -6.60 -14.77
N PRO A 142 10.03 -7.26 -15.89
CA PRO A 142 8.64 -7.60 -16.26
C PRO A 142 8.10 -8.84 -15.54
N GLY A 143 8.87 -9.44 -14.62
CA GLY A 143 8.60 -10.76 -14.06
C GLY A 143 8.82 -11.89 -15.08
N PRO A 144 8.23 -13.08 -14.85
CA PRO A 144 7.43 -13.41 -13.68
C PRO A 144 8.28 -13.57 -12.42
N ASP A 145 7.74 -13.09 -11.31
CA ASP A 145 8.31 -13.21 -9.97
C ASP A 145 7.56 -14.29 -9.16
N ALA A 146 8.08 -14.58 -7.96
CA ALA A 146 7.49 -15.51 -7.01
C ALA A 146 7.72 -15.02 -5.58
N GLY A 147 7.04 -15.65 -4.63
CA GLY A 147 7.11 -15.31 -3.20
C GLY A 147 5.86 -14.61 -2.70
N ASP A 148 5.82 -14.43 -1.38
CA ASP A 148 4.72 -13.76 -0.70
C ASP A 148 4.87 -12.24 -0.84
N ILE A 149 3.89 -11.65 -1.50
CA ILE A 149 3.76 -10.21 -1.70
C ILE A 149 2.30 -9.81 -1.44
N MET A 150 2.11 -8.52 -1.19
CA MET A 150 0.84 -7.91 -0.80
C MET A 150 0.35 -8.35 0.60
N PRO A 151 -0.17 -7.40 1.38
CA PRO A 151 -0.98 -7.74 2.54
C PRO A 151 -2.20 -8.56 2.14
N ILE A 152 -2.65 -9.41 3.06
CA ILE A 152 -3.60 -10.49 2.77
C ILE A 152 -4.90 -10.02 2.10
N GLN A 153 -5.51 -8.96 2.63
CA GLN A 153 -6.74 -8.36 2.10
C GLN A 153 -6.61 -7.77 0.68
N TYR A 154 -5.38 -7.52 0.21
CA TYR A 154 -5.09 -7.03 -1.14
C TYR A 154 -4.54 -8.11 -2.08
N ARG A 155 -4.34 -9.32 -1.56
CA ARG A 155 -3.64 -10.38 -2.27
C ARG A 155 -4.42 -10.81 -3.51
N ALA A 156 -3.79 -10.73 -4.67
CA ALA A 156 -4.33 -11.21 -5.95
C ALA A 156 -4.47 -12.75 -5.94
N PRO A 157 -5.42 -13.32 -6.71
CA PRO A 157 -5.69 -14.75 -6.70
C PRO A 157 -4.48 -15.61 -7.08
N GLU A 158 -3.63 -15.16 -8.01
CA GLU A 158 -2.40 -15.87 -8.35
C GLU A 158 -1.41 -15.95 -7.18
N VAL A 159 -1.40 -14.97 -6.30
CA VAL A 159 -0.50 -14.96 -5.13
C VAL A 159 -1.05 -15.88 -4.03
N ILE A 160 -2.37 -15.87 -3.78
CA ILE A 160 -3.04 -16.85 -2.90
C ILE A 160 -2.74 -18.29 -3.35
N MET A 161 -2.77 -18.52 -4.67
CA MET A 161 -2.50 -19.82 -5.28
C MET A 161 -1.01 -20.16 -5.42
N CYS A 162 -0.11 -19.34 -4.85
CA CYS A 162 1.34 -19.48 -4.94
C CYS A 162 1.86 -19.64 -6.37
N LEU A 163 1.15 -19.04 -7.33
CA LEU A 163 1.55 -18.99 -8.73
C LEU A 163 2.57 -17.88 -8.94
N LYS A 164 3.36 -18.04 -9.98
CA LYS A 164 4.17 -16.95 -10.51
C LYS A 164 3.28 -15.78 -10.92
N TRP A 165 3.73 -14.58 -10.61
CA TRP A 165 2.98 -13.33 -10.79
C TRP A 165 3.81 -12.28 -11.53
N SER A 166 3.14 -11.23 -12.00
CA SER A 166 3.77 -10.08 -12.68
C SER A 166 2.95 -8.82 -12.37
N TYR A 167 3.14 -7.72 -13.12
CA TYR A 167 2.47 -6.42 -12.94
C TYR A 167 0.93 -6.49 -12.83
N ALA A 168 0.28 -7.58 -13.25
CA ALA A 168 -1.16 -7.75 -13.11
C ALA A 168 -1.65 -7.68 -11.65
N VAL A 169 -0.80 -8.06 -10.69
CA VAL A 169 -1.12 -7.96 -9.25
C VAL A 169 -1.29 -6.52 -8.77
N ASP A 170 -0.64 -5.56 -9.43
CA ASP A 170 -0.82 -4.14 -9.14
C ASP A 170 -2.18 -3.65 -9.60
N ILE A 171 -2.60 -4.07 -10.79
CA ILE A 171 -3.90 -3.71 -11.34
C ILE A 171 -5.02 -4.27 -10.48
N TRP A 172 -4.83 -5.49 -9.95
CA TRP A 172 -5.72 -6.05 -8.93
C TRP A 172 -5.80 -5.14 -7.69
N SER A 173 -4.64 -4.76 -7.14
CA SER A 173 -4.54 -3.87 -5.98
C SER A 173 -5.11 -2.47 -6.23
N VAL A 174 -4.99 -1.93 -7.45
CA VAL A 174 -5.63 -0.67 -7.87
C VAL A 174 -7.15 -0.77 -7.80
N GLY A 175 -7.73 -1.88 -8.26
CA GLY A 175 -9.17 -2.12 -8.17
C GLY A 175 -9.68 -2.13 -6.73
N LEU A 176 -8.99 -2.87 -5.85
CA LEU A 176 -9.31 -2.91 -4.42
C LEU A 176 -9.11 -1.55 -3.75
N THR A 177 -8.06 -0.82 -4.13
CA THR A 177 -7.81 0.54 -3.63
C THR A 177 -8.94 1.50 -4.02
N ALA A 178 -9.41 1.44 -5.27
CA ALA A 178 -10.51 2.27 -5.72
C ALA A 178 -11.78 2.00 -4.91
N TRP A 179 -12.11 0.72 -4.69
CA TRP A 179 -13.24 0.33 -3.85
C TRP A 179 -13.09 0.85 -2.42
N ASP A 180 -11.93 0.62 -1.81
CA ASP A 180 -11.63 1.03 -0.44
C ASP A 180 -11.70 2.54 -0.27
N LEU A 181 -11.37 3.32 -1.30
CA LEU A 181 -11.47 4.77 -1.25
C LEU A 181 -12.91 5.25 -1.42
N LEU A 182 -13.77 4.54 -2.14
CA LEU A 182 -15.19 4.91 -2.36
C LEU A 182 -16.10 4.49 -1.20
N GLY A 183 -15.81 3.34 -0.59
CA GLY A 183 -16.67 2.70 0.40
C GLY A 183 -16.20 2.87 1.84
N PRO A 184 -17.10 2.72 2.83
CA PRO A 184 -16.72 2.67 4.24
C PRO A 184 -16.00 1.37 4.60
N LYS A 185 -16.27 0.28 3.88
CA LYS A 185 -15.71 -1.06 4.13
C LYS A 185 -14.80 -1.50 2.99
N ASN A 186 -13.83 -2.33 3.32
CA ASN A 186 -13.03 -3.02 2.33
C ASN A 186 -13.90 -3.96 1.49
N LEU A 187 -13.49 -4.22 0.24
CA LEU A 187 -14.19 -5.21 -0.60
C LEU A 187 -14.04 -6.63 -0.04
N PHE A 188 -12.83 -6.90 0.47
CA PHE A 188 -12.41 -8.17 1.05
C PHE A 188 -11.69 -7.87 2.35
N THR A 189 -12.04 -8.54 3.43
CA THR A 189 -11.33 -8.44 4.72
C THR A 189 -10.30 -9.56 4.88
N ALA A 190 -10.47 -10.67 4.15
CA ALA A 190 -9.78 -11.92 4.38
C ALA A 190 -9.96 -12.50 5.79
N GLU A 191 -10.95 -12.02 6.55
CA GLU A 191 -11.23 -12.42 7.93
C GLU A 191 -12.28 -13.53 7.97
N ASP A 192 -12.13 -14.46 8.91
CA ASP A 192 -13.18 -15.41 9.29
C ASP A 192 -14.14 -14.82 10.33
N GLU A 193 -15.02 -15.65 10.89
CA GLU A 193 -16.00 -15.24 11.91
C GLU A 193 -15.34 -14.78 13.24
N ASP A 194 -14.12 -15.23 13.52
CA ASP A 194 -13.34 -14.88 14.70
C ASP A 194 -12.42 -13.66 14.46
N GLY A 195 -12.36 -13.16 13.22
CA GLY A 195 -11.51 -12.04 12.81
C GLY A 195 -10.08 -12.45 12.45
N GLU A 196 -9.81 -13.74 12.32
CA GLU A 196 -8.51 -14.27 11.92
C GLU A 196 -8.34 -14.17 10.40
N MET A 197 -7.20 -13.66 9.96
CA MET A 197 -6.93 -13.43 8.54
C MET A 197 -6.12 -14.56 7.91
N TYR A 198 -6.67 -15.23 6.90
CA TYR A 198 -5.94 -16.26 6.15
C TYR A 198 -6.46 -16.45 4.71
N ASP A 199 -5.64 -17.08 3.87
CA ASP A 199 -5.89 -17.22 2.42
C ASP A 199 -7.21 -17.92 2.09
N ALA A 200 -7.62 -18.92 2.87
CA ALA A 200 -8.89 -19.63 2.63
C ALA A 200 -10.12 -18.74 2.89
N ALA A 201 -10.09 -17.87 3.91
CA ALA A 201 -11.15 -16.89 4.15
C ALA A 201 -11.23 -15.90 2.98
N HIS A 202 -10.08 -15.34 2.55
CA HIS A 202 -10.00 -14.44 1.39
C HIS A 202 -10.53 -15.07 0.10
N LEU A 203 -10.16 -16.33 -0.15
CA LEU A 203 -10.59 -17.06 -1.32
C LEU A 203 -12.10 -17.36 -1.29
N ALA A 204 -12.67 -17.62 -0.11
CA ALA A 204 -14.12 -17.75 0.05
C ALA A 204 -14.84 -16.43 -0.30
N GLU A 205 -14.31 -15.28 0.11
CA GLU A 205 -14.86 -13.98 -0.27
C GLU A 205 -14.79 -13.76 -1.80
N PHE A 206 -13.70 -14.17 -2.45
CA PHE A 206 -13.60 -14.12 -3.92
C PHE A 206 -14.69 -14.96 -4.57
N VAL A 207 -14.89 -16.20 -4.11
CA VAL A 207 -15.94 -17.07 -4.64
C VAL A 207 -17.32 -16.45 -4.45
N ALA A 208 -17.58 -15.83 -3.30
CA ALA A 208 -18.84 -15.15 -3.02
C ALA A 208 -19.08 -13.92 -3.92
N ALA A 209 -18.03 -13.16 -4.23
CA ALA A 209 -18.15 -11.90 -4.98
C ALA A 209 -18.14 -12.09 -6.51
N ILE A 210 -17.27 -12.96 -7.02
CA ILE A 210 -16.99 -13.12 -8.46
C ILE A 210 -17.15 -14.55 -8.98
N GLY A 211 -17.63 -15.46 -8.15
CA GLY A 211 -17.82 -16.87 -8.50
C GLY A 211 -16.54 -17.71 -8.37
N PRO A 212 -16.65 -19.04 -8.57
CA PRO A 212 -15.53 -19.94 -8.39
C PRO A 212 -14.39 -19.71 -9.40
N PRO A 213 -13.13 -19.91 -9.01
CA PRO A 213 -12.01 -19.80 -9.93
C PRO A 213 -12.13 -20.86 -11.05
N PRO A 214 -11.78 -20.52 -12.30
CA PRO A 214 -11.81 -21.48 -13.40
C PRO A 214 -10.96 -22.73 -13.12
N LEU A 215 -11.42 -23.91 -13.54
CA LEU A 215 -10.64 -25.15 -13.40
C LEU A 215 -9.26 -25.08 -14.05
N SER A 216 -9.14 -24.33 -15.16
CA SER A 216 -7.85 -24.08 -15.83
C SER A 216 -6.88 -23.30 -14.94
N PHE A 217 -7.38 -22.41 -14.08
CA PHE A 217 -6.60 -21.66 -13.12
C PHE A 217 -6.12 -22.57 -11.98
N LEU A 218 -7.02 -23.35 -11.38
CA LEU A 218 -6.69 -24.29 -10.29
C LEU A 218 -5.64 -25.33 -10.72
N LYS A 219 -5.73 -25.84 -11.96
CA LYS A 219 -4.77 -26.81 -12.52
C LYS A 219 -3.33 -26.27 -12.61
N ARG A 220 -3.12 -24.96 -12.53
CA ARG A 220 -1.76 -24.37 -12.55
C ARG A 220 -1.03 -24.55 -11.22
N SER A 221 -1.75 -24.78 -10.12
CA SER A 221 -1.19 -24.99 -8.78
C SER A 221 -1.94 -26.11 -8.05
N PRO A 222 -1.76 -27.38 -8.44
CA PRO A 222 -2.56 -28.49 -7.92
C PRO A 222 -2.31 -28.77 -6.43
N GLU A 223 -1.10 -28.53 -5.93
CA GLU A 223 -0.76 -28.69 -4.52
C GLU A 223 -1.49 -27.64 -3.67
N ARG A 224 -1.36 -26.35 -4.04
CA ARG A 224 -2.06 -25.27 -3.34
C ARG A 224 -3.58 -25.35 -3.49
N ALA A 225 -4.09 -25.80 -4.62
CA ALA A 225 -5.52 -26.03 -4.81
C ALA A 225 -6.08 -27.09 -3.87
N ALA A 226 -5.28 -28.11 -3.52
CA ALA A 226 -5.69 -29.16 -2.59
C ALA A 226 -5.83 -28.67 -1.14
N ASP A 227 -5.27 -27.51 -0.80
CA ASP A 227 -5.48 -26.87 0.51
C ASP A 227 -6.92 -26.33 0.66
N PHE A 228 -7.61 -26.07 -0.46
CA PHE A 228 -8.90 -25.37 -0.48
C PHE A 228 -10.06 -26.21 -1.08
N TRP A 229 -9.76 -27.10 -2.02
CA TRP A 229 -10.77 -27.92 -2.70
C TRP A 229 -10.45 -29.41 -2.66
N ASP A 230 -11.45 -30.20 -2.30
CA ASP A 230 -11.38 -31.65 -2.42
C ASP A 230 -11.31 -32.09 -3.89
N ARG A 231 -10.47 -33.09 -4.18
CA ARG A 231 -10.30 -33.68 -5.55
C ARG A 231 -11.61 -34.17 -6.20
N LYS A 232 -12.71 -34.26 -5.45
CA LYS A 232 -14.01 -34.77 -5.91
C LYS A 232 -15.08 -33.68 -6.07
N VAL A 233 -14.82 -32.45 -5.65
CA VAL A 233 -15.78 -31.34 -5.75
C VAL A 233 -15.27 -30.39 -6.82
N SER A 234 -15.74 -30.59 -8.05
CA SER A 234 -15.60 -29.57 -9.08
C SER A 234 -16.32 -28.31 -8.59
N PRO A 235 -15.73 -27.11 -8.72
CA PRO A 235 -16.48 -25.89 -8.48
C PRO A 235 -17.66 -25.86 -9.46
N THR A 236 -18.88 -25.91 -8.92
CA THR A 236 -20.14 -25.83 -9.68
C THR A 236 -20.45 -24.40 -10.08
#